data_AF-A0A0N5BF14-F1
#
_entry.id   AF-A0A0N5BF14-F1
#
_cell.length_a   1.000
_cell.length_b   1.000
_cell.length_c   1.000
_cell.angle_alpha   90.00
_cell.angle_beta   90.00
_cell.angle_gamma   90.00
#
_symmetry.space_group_name_H-M   'P 1'
#
loop_
_entity.id
_entity.type
_entity.pdbx_description
1 polymer ?
#
loop_
_entity_poly.entity_id
_entity_poly.type
_entity_poly.pdbx_seq_one_letter_code
_entity_poly.pdbx_strand_id
1 'polypeptide(L)'
;MTFPNYMDFVDARGQLEFAAPHDNFIKDCTVQSRLTSCLGTAVSCVNSTDLLKIFKFNKHDNRDYTGDYYMSTYKCTTAYSYITSNYNCLTTADHLSKDAITKCFSDMLTSSEDKMCEAGNTLIQCLDAIYSSYCGPKAADFVCNVAKIDMTYDIPQCADKIMKCNPL
;
A
#
# COMPACT_ATOMS: atom_id res chain seq x y z
N MET A 1 14.22 -19.77 5.97
CA MET A 1 13.96 -18.55 6.76
C MET A 1 12.46 -18.30 6.74
N THR A 2 11.86 -17.91 7.87
CA THR A 2 10.43 -17.58 7.96
C THR A 2 10.30 -16.07 8.06
N PHE A 3 9.44 -15.47 7.24
CA PHE A 3 9.14 -14.04 7.33
C PHE A 3 8.34 -13.73 8.61
N PRO A 4 8.47 -12.52 9.17
CA PRO A 4 7.59 -12.07 10.25
C PRO A 4 6.14 -12.14 9.81
N ASN A 5 5.20 -12.22 10.77
CA ASN A 5 3.80 -12.00 10.43
C ASN A 5 3.64 -10.61 9.81
N TYR A 6 2.85 -10.52 8.75
CA TYR A 6 2.73 -9.27 8.00
C TYR A 6 2.14 -8.14 8.85
N MET A 7 1.15 -8.41 9.69
CA MET A 7 0.57 -7.38 10.56
C MET A 7 1.57 -6.86 11.59
N ASP A 8 2.37 -7.76 12.20
CA ASP A 8 3.45 -7.34 13.10
C ASP A 8 4.48 -6.45 12.38
N PHE A 9 4.79 -6.76 11.12
CA PHE A 9 5.68 -5.95 10.28
C PHE A 9 5.08 -4.56 9.99
N VAL A 10 3.81 -4.50 9.57
CA VAL A 10 3.11 -3.25 9.28
C VAL A 10 3.00 -2.38 10.54
N ASP A 11 2.68 -2.97 11.69
CA ASP A 11 2.60 -2.26 12.96
C ASP A 11 3.96 -1.69 13.38
N ALA A 12 5.03 -2.49 13.26
CA ALA A 12 6.39 -2.04 13.57
C ALA A 12 6.85 -0.92 12.63
N ARG A 13 6.57 -1.02 11.33
CA ARG A 13 6.86 0.05 10.36
C ARG A 13 6.05 1.30 10.66
N GLY A 14 4.75 1.18 10.94
CA GLY A 14 3.89 2.31 11.28
C GLY A 14 4.35 3.04 12.54
N GLN A 15 4.82 2.33 13.56
CA GLN A 15 5.43 2.93 14.75
C GLN A 15 6.74 3.67 14.44
N LEU A 16 7.60 3.08 13.59
CA LEU A 16 8.84 3.70 13.15
C LEU A 16 8.55 5.00 12.39
N GLU A 17 7.67 4.94 11.39
CA GLU A 17 7.23 6.11 10.64
C GLU A 17 6.65 7.15 11.60
N PHE A 18 5.74 6.81 12.52
CA PHE A 18 5.19 7.79 13.47
C PHE A 18 6.24 8.51 14.34
N ALA A 19 7.35 7.87 14.71
CA ALA A 19 8.36 8.42 15.62
C ALA A 19 9.25 9.52 14.99
N ALA A 20 9.56 9.41 13.70
CA ALA A 20 10.26 10.47 12.94
C ALA A 20 9.78 10.42 11.48
N PRO A 21 8.56 10.90 11.20
CA PRO A 21 7.79 10.56 10.01
C PRO A 21 8.51 10.79 8.68
N HIS A 22 8.93 12.03 8.44
CA HIS A 22 9.57 12.38 7.18
C HIS A 22 10.94 11.69 6.99
N ASP A 23 11.79 11.68 8.02
CA ASP A 23 13.14 11.12 7.92
C ASP A 23 13.13 9.60 7.83
N ASN A 24 12.19 8.94 8.51
CA ASN A 24 12.07 7.49 8.45
C ASN A 24 11.46 7.03 7.12
N PHE A 25 10.52 7.78 6.53
CA PHE A 25 10.08 7.53 5.16
C PHE A 25 11.26 7.58 4.16
N ILE A 26 12.15 8.57 4.27
CA ILE A 26 13.35 8.66 3.41
C ILE A 26 14.28 7.46 3.60
N LYS A 27 14.48 7.02 4.85
CA LYS A 27 15.29 5.82 5.15
C LYS A 27 14.66 4.56 4.57
N ASP A 28 13.35 4.40 4.72
CA ASP A 28 12.62 3.25 4.18
C ASP A 28 12.73 3.23 2.66
N CYS A 29 12.64 4.38 2.00
CA CYS A 29 12.88 4.48 0.56
C CYS A 29 14.32 4.19 0.14
N THR A 30 15.30 4.49 0.99
CA THR A 30 16.69 4.09 0.75
C THR A 30 16.85 2.56 0.82
N VAL A 31 16.23 1.92 1.81
CA VAL A 31 16.22 0.45 1.95
C VAL A 31 15.50 -0.20 0.78
N GLN A 32 14.32 0.31 0.41
CA GLN A 32 13.54 -0.20 -0.72
C GLN A 32 14.31 -0.07 -2.04
N SER A 33 14.91 1.09 -2.30
CA SER A 33 15.71 1.31 -3.52
C SER A 33 16.90 0.36 -3.59
N ARG A 34 17.55 0.09 -2.45
CA ARG A 34 18.65 -0.88 -2.37
C ARG A 34 18.15 -2.30 -2.63
N LEU A 35 17.01 -2.69 -2.07
CA LEU A 35 16.40 -4.00 -2.33
C LEU A 35 16.08 -4.17 -3.82
N THR A 36 15.37 -3.23 -4.43
CA THR A 36 15.03 -3.25 -5.86
C THR A 36 16.28 -3.32 -6.73
N SER A 37 17.32 -2.56 -6.38
CA SER A 37 18.61 -2.60 -7.11
C SER A 37 19.31 -3.96 -6.97
N CYS A 38 19.31 -4.55 -5.78
CA CYS A 38 19.88 -5.89 -5.54
C CYS A 38 19.13 -6.98 -6.31
N LEU A 39 17.80 -6.86 -6.44
CA LEU A 39 16.99 -7.80 -7.21
C LEU A 39 17.27 -7.68 -8.72
N GLY A 40 17.47 -6.46 -9.23
CA GLY A 40 17.76 -6.23 -10.64
C GLY A 40 16.73 -6.89 -11.56
N THR A 41 17.18 -7.77 -12.46
CA THR A 41 16.28 -8.51 -13.36
C THR A 41 15.40 -9.55 -12.66
N ALA A 42 15.71 -9.92 -11.41
CA ALA A 42 14.91 -10.85 -10.62
C ALA A 42 13.68 -10.19 -9.98
N VAL A 43 13.41 -8.90 -10.24
CA VAL A 43 12.23 -8.22 -9.69
C VAL A 43 10.92 -8.91 -10.03
N SER A 44 10.84 -9.57 -11.20
CA SER A 44 9.66 -10.35 -11.61
C SER A 44 9.38 -11.55 -10.70
N CYS A 45 10.38 -12.01 -9.95
CA CYS A 45 10.24 -13.07 -8.96
C CYS A 45 9.67 -12.56 -7.62
N VAL A 46 9.47 -11.25 -7.46
CA VAL A 46 8.69 -10.70 -6.34
C VAL A 46 7.22 -10.87 -6.68
N ASN A 47 6.74 -12.10 -6.51
CA ASN A 47 5.34 -12.46 -6.60
C ASN A 47 5.03 -13.54 -5.56
N SER A 48 3.75 -13.65 -5.21
CA SER A 48 3.30 -14.52 -4.12
C SER A 48 3.65 -15.99 -4.34
N THR A 49 3.74 -16.45 -5.59
CA THR A 49 4.05 -17.85 -5.94
C THR A 49 5.55 -18.15 -5.85
N ASP A 50 6.40 -17.26 -6.34
CA ASP A 50 7.85 -17.44 -6.32
C ASP A 50 8.44 -17.20 -4.93
N LEU A 51 7.89 -16.25 -4.16
CA LEU A 51 8.31 -16.03 -2.77
C LEU A 51 8.12 -17.29 -1.92
N LEU A 52 7.03 -18.05 -2.11
CA LEU A 52 6.79 -19.32 -1.40
C LEU A 52 7.81 -20.42 -1.71
N LYS A 53 8.54 -20.32 -2.82
CA LYS A 53 9.61 -21.28 -3.16
C LYS A 53 10.88 -21.03 -2.36
N ILE A 54 11.04 -19.82 -1.83
CA ILE A 54 12.27 -19.34 -1.18
C ILE A 54 12.07 -19.22 0.34
N PHE A 55 10.91 -18.73 0.75
CA PHE A 55 10.62 -18.37 2.14
C PHE A 55 9.37 -19.07 2.67
N LYS A 56 9.29 -19.17 3.99
CA LYS A 56 8.08 -19.60 4.71
C LYS A 56 7.31 -18.37 5.19
N PHE A 57 6.00 -18.40 5.07
CA PHE A 57 5.09 -17.32 5.45
C PHE A 57 3.99 -17.86 6.37
N ASN A 58 3.40 -16.98 7.18
CA ASN A 58 2.17 -17.30 7.89
C ASN A 58 0.98 -17.10 6.95
N LYS A 59 0.05 -18.07 6.90
CA LYS A 59 -1.19 -17.97 6.12
C LYS A 59 -0.97 -17.44 4.69
N HIS A 60 -1.49 -16.25 4.39
CA HIS A 60 -1.45 -15.60 3.08
C HIS A 60 -0.50 -14.39 3.04
N ASP A 61 0.35 -14.21 4.06
CA ASP A 61 1.27 -13.07 4.18
C ASP A 61 2.20 -12.93 2.96
N ASN A 62 2.42 -14.00 2.19
CA ASN A 62 3.19 -13.93 0.94
C ASN A 62 2.55 -13.02 -0.11
N ARG A 63 1.22 -12.90 -0.14
CA ARG A 63 0.50 -11.94 -0.99
C ARG A 63 0.69 -10.52 -0.47
N ASP A 64 0.50 -10.34 0.83
CA ASP A 64 0.60 -9.04 1.48
C ASP A 64 2.02 -8.45 1.33
N TYR A 65 3.07 -9.24 1.57
CA TYR A 65 4.46 -8.82 1.31
C TYR A 65 4.74 -8.54 -0.17
N THR A 66 4.03 -9.21 -1.09
CA THR A 66 4.13 -8.88 -2.52
C THR A 66 3.52 -7.51 -2.78
N GLY A 67 2.28 -7.27 -2.33
CA GLY A 67 1.60 -5.99 -2.45
C GLY A 67 2.42 -4.85 -1.84
N ASP A 68 2.94 -5.07 -0.64
CA ASP A 68 3.79 -4.12 0.07
C ASP A 68 5.05 -3.74 -0.69
N TYR A 69 5.71 -4.71 -1.34
CA TYR A 69 6.88 -4.43 -2.16
C TYR A 69 6.56 -3.47 -3.31
N TYR A 70 5.46 -3.70 -4.04
CA TYR A 70 5.08 -2.86 -5.17
C TYR A 70 4.55 -1.50 -4.72
N MET A 71 3.77 -1.46 -3.62
CA MET A 71 3.33 -0.22 -3.00
C MET A 71 4.53 0.62 -2.56
N SER A 72 5.48 0.04 -1.83
CA SER A 72 6.68 0.72 -1.35
C SER A 72 7.55 1.17 -2.52
N THR A 73 7.67 0.37 -3.57
CA THR A 73 8.37 0.78 -4.81
C THR A 73 7.72 2.01 -5.43
N TYR A 74 6.39 2.04 -5.57
CA TYR A 74 5.67 3.20 -6.09
C TYR A 74 5.86 4.46 -5.22
N LYS A 75 5.69 4.32 -3.90
CA LYS A 75 5.91 5.38 -2.91
C LYS A 75 7.33 5.96 -3.01
N CYS A 76 8.32 5.10 -3.18
CA CYS A 76 9.73 5.51 -3.20
C CYS A 76 10.29 5.89 -4.57
N THR A 77 9.47 5.78 -5.63
CA THR A 77 9.85 6.19 -6.99
C THR A 77 8.89 7.26 -7.50
N THR A 78 7.80 6.85 -8.15
CA THR A 78 6.82 7.73 -8.77
C THR A 78 6.24 8.76 -7.80
N ALA A 79 5.89 8.33 -6.58
CA ALA A 79 5.25 9.21 -5.61
C ALA A 79 6.20 9.89 -4.62
N TYR A 80 7.51 9.63 -4.71
CA TYR A 80 8.47 10.08 -3.72
C TYR A 80 8.42 11.59 -3.50
N SER A 81 8.54 12.37 -4.58
CA SER A 81 8.56 13.83 -4.53
C SER A 81 7.24 14.41 -4.00
N TYR A 82 6.11 13.79 -4.34
CA TYR A 82 4.80 14.19 -3.85
C TYR A 82 4.67 13.94 -2.35
N ILE A 83 5.04 12.75 -1.88
CA ILE A 83 4.98 12.36 -0.47
C ILE A 83 5.88 13.29 0.35
N THR A 84 7.15 13.48 -0.04
CA THR A 84 8.06 14.34 0.73
C THR A 84 7.59 15.80 0.77
N SER A 85 6.98 16.30 -0.31
CA SER A 85 6.49 17.68 -0.37
C SER A 85 5.17 17.89 0.38
N ASN A 86 4.36 16.85 0.54
CA ASN A 86 3.04 16.91 1.17
C ASN A 86 2.96 16.10 2.46
N TYR A 87 4.11 15.73 3.01
CA TYR A 87 4.25 14.74 4.07
C TYR A 87 3.35 15.06 5.26
N ASN A 88 3.45 16.28 5.78
CA ASN A 88 2.65 16.74 6.93
C ASN A 88 1.15 16.69 6.67
N CYS A 89 0.71 16.98 5.43
CA CYS A 89 -0.70 16.91 5.09
C CYS A 89 -1.19 15.46 5.10
N LEU A 90 -0.46 14.57 4.42
CA LEU A 90 -0.81 13.15 4.33
C LEU A 90 -0.88 12.51 5.71
N THR A 91 0.12 12.73 6.58
CA THR A 91 0.10 12.16 7.93
C THR A 91 -0.96 12.77 8.83
N THR A 92 -1.30 14.04 8.63
CA THR A 92 -2.43 14.68 9.34
C THR A 92 -3.74 14.06 8.89
N ALA A 93 -3.92 13.83 7.59
CA ALA A 93 -5.10 13.15 7.06
C ALA A 93 -5.22 11.72 7.62
N ASP A 94 -4.12 10.96 7.67
CA ASP A 94 -4.07 9.62 8.27
C ASP A 94 -4.52 9.64 9.74
N HIS A 95 -3.97 10.57 10.52
CA HIS A 95 -4.23 10.64 11.96
C HIS A 95 -5.68 11.07 12.25
N LEU A 96 -6.14 12.15 11.62
CA LEU A 96 -7.48 12.70 11.85
C LEU A 96 -8.59 11.83 11.26
N SER A 97 -8.28 11.04 10.23
CA SER A 97 -9.25 10.19 9.53
C SER A 97 -9.13 8.71 9.89
N LYS A 98 -8.35 8.36 10.92
CA LYS A 98 -8.08 6.96 11.29
C LYS A 98 -9.36 6.10 11.36
N ASP A 99 -10.41 6.60 12.00
CA ASP A 99 -11.67 5.87 12.15
C ASP A 99 -12.41 5.73 10.80
N ALA A 100 -12.38 6.77 9.97
CA ALA A 100 -12.97 6.75 8.63
C ALA A 100 -12.23 5.78 7.70
N ILE A 101 -10.89 5.80 7.71
CA ILE A 101 -10.03 4.87 6.97
C ILE A 101 -10.33 3.43 7.43
N THR A 102 -10.34 3.20 8.74
CA THR A 102 -10.67 1.88 9.33
C THR A 102 -12.04 1.41 8.88
N LYS A 103 -13.02 2.32 8.83
CA LYS A 103 -14.35 2.02 8.32
C LYS A 103 -14.33 1.65 6.83
N CYS A 104 -13.59 2.36 5.98
CA CYS A 104 -13.48 2.02 4.56
C CYS A 104 -12.99 0.56 4.38
N PHE A 105 -11.94 0.17 5.10
CA PHE A 105 -11.41 -1.21 5.06
C PHE A 105 -12.40 -2.22 5.64
N SER A 106 -13.04 -1.91 6.76
CA SER A 106 -14.05 -2.79 7.37
C SER A 106 -15.22 -3.05 6.44
N ASP A 107 -15.71 -2.03 5.73
CA ASP A 107 -16.82 -2.17 4.79
C ASP A 107 -16.43 -3.11 3.63
N MET A 108 -15.19 -3.02 3.13
CA MET A 108 -14.68 -3.97 2.13
C MET A 108 -14.61 -5.39 2.69
N LEU A 109 -14.02 -5.59 3.88
CA LEU A 109 -13.83 -6.91 4.47
C LEU A 109 -15.14 -7.62 4.84
N THR A 110 -16.22 -6.87 5.06
CA THR A 110 -17.56 -7.44 5.32
C THR A 110 -18.33 -7.78 4.04
N SER A 111 -17.79 -7.45 2.86
CA SER A 111 -18.44 -7.74 1.58
C SER A 111 -18.37 -9.22 1.24
N SER A 112 -19.42 -9.71 0.57
CA SER A 112 -19.44 -11.09 0.07
C SER A 112 -18.44 -11.29 -1.06
N GLU A 113 -17.95 -12.53 -1.22
CA GLU A 113 -16.89 -12.86 -2.19
C GLU A 113 -17.26 -12.46 -3.64
N ASP A 114 -18.53 -12.59 -4.02
CA ASP A 114 -19.06 -12.20 -5.32
C ASP A 114 -19.04 -10.67 -5.56
N LYS A 115 -18.99 -9.87 -4.50
CA LYS A 115 -18.95 -8.40 -4.54
C LYS A 115 -17.57 -7.81 -4.28
N MET A 116 -16.56 -8.65 -4.06
CA MET A 116 -15.24 -8.20 -3.61
C MET A 116 -14.60 -7.15 -4.55
N CYS A 117 -14.80 -7.27 -5.87
CA CYS A 117 -14.25 -6.28 -6.81
C CYS A 117 -14.94 -4.90 -6.70
N GLU A 118 -16.26 -4.88 -6.46
CA GLU A 118 -17.02 -3.64 -6.23
C GLU A 118 -16.64 -3.02 -4.89
N ALA A 119 -16.46 -3.86 -3.88
CA ALA A 119 -15.99 -3.47 -2.56
C ALA A 119 -14.59 -2.84 -2.60
N GLY A 120 -13.67 -3.41 -3.39
CA GLY A 120 -12.35 -2.81 -3.62
C GLY A 120 -12.41 -1.43 -4.26
N ASN A 121 -13.30 -1.23 -5.26
CA ASN A 121 -13.52 0.10 -5.84
C ASN A 121 -14.14 1.08 -4.84
N THR A 122 -15.06 0.60 -4.00
CA THR A 122 -15.67 1.41 -2.94
C THR A 122 -14.64 1.84 -1.90
N LEU A 123 -13.72 0.95 -1.53
CA LEU A 123 -12.58 1.27 -0.67
C LEU A 123 -11.73 2.39 -1.28
N ILE A 124 -11.33 2.24 -2.54
CA ILE A 124 -10.51 3.25 -3.23
C ILE A 124 -11.22 4.61 -3.24
N GLN A 125 -12.50 4.66 -3.61
CA GLN A 125 -13.29 5.89 -3.59
C GLN A 125 -13.42 6.51 -2.20
N CYS A 126 -13.57 5.68 -1.17
CA CYS A 126 -13.65 6.11 0.22
C CYS A 126 -12.35 6.78 0.66
N LEU A 127 -11.20 6.18 0.33
CA LEU A 127 -9.89 6.76 0.60
C LEU A 127 -9.68 8.04 -0.21
N ASP A 128 -9.96 8.04 -1.51
CA ASP A 128 -9.86 9.21 -2.38
C ASP A 128 -10.60 10.42 -1.80
N ALA A 129 -11.83 10.22 -1.34
CA ALA A 129 -12.64 11.28 -0.73
C ALA A 129 -12.00 11.82 0.56
N ILE A 130 -11.47 10.93 1.41
CA ILE A 130 -10.77 11.33 2.65
C ILE A 130 -9.56 12.19 2.30
N TYR A 131 -8.60 11.69 1.52
CA TYR A 131 -7.35 12.42 1.28
C TYR A 131 -7.56 13.67 0.42
N SER A 132 -8.51 13.66 -0.51
CA SER A 132 -8.88 14.86 -1.27
C SER A 132 -9.38 15.98 -0.37
N SER A 133 -10.18 15.65 0.66
CA SER A 133 -10.74 16.65 1.56
C SER A 133 -9.69 17.37 2.41
N TYR A 134 -8.57 16.70 2.73
CA TYR A 134 -7.48 17.28 3.53
C TYR A 134 -6.38 17.90 2.65
N CYS A 135 -5.98 17.21 1.58
CA CYS A 135 -4.74 17.48 0.84
C CYS A 135 -4.95 17.78 -0.65
N GLY A 136 -6.21 17.86 -1.09
CA GLY A 136 -6.60 18.22 -2.45
C GLY A 136 -6.52 17.07 -3.46
N PRO A 137 -6.88 17.33 -4.72
CA PRO A 137 -7.10 16.28 -5.73
C PRO A 137 -5.90 15.37 -5.98
N LYS A 138 -4.67 15.89 -5.94
CA LYS A 138 -3.46 15.06 -6.10
C LYS A 138 -3.28 14.03 -4.99
N ALA A 139 -3.82 14.29 -3.79
CA ALA A 139 -3.78 13.32 -2.70
C ALA A 139 -4.73 12.15 -2.98
N ALA A 140 -5.86 12.43 -3.62
CA ALA A 140 -6.76 11.40 -4.14
C ALA A 140 -6.04 10.55 -5.19
N ASP A 141 -5.40 11.18 -6.18
CA ASP A 141 -4.65 10.44 -7.21
C ASP A 141 -3.55 9.56 -6.59
N PHE A 142 -2.81 10.08 -5.60
CA PHE A 142 -1.79 9.34 -4.88
C PHE A 142 -2.37 8.10 -4.19
N VAL A 143 -3.42 8.27 -3.38
CA VAL A 143 -3.98 7.17 -2.59
C VAL A 143 -4.74 6.17 -3.46
N CYS A 144 -5.40 6.62 -4.52
CA CYS A 144 -5.96 5.74 -5.53
C CYS A 144 -4.89 4.80 -6.09
N ASN A 145 -3.73 5.33 -6.52
CA ASN A 145 -2.66 4.50 -7.09
C ASN A 145 -2.09 3.51 -6.06
N VAL A 146 -1.88 3.95 -4.82
CA VAL A 146 -1.43 3.07 -3.73
C VAL A 146 -2.43 1.93 -3.49
N ALA A 147 -3.70 2.26 -3.28
CA ALA A 147 -4.74 1.28 -3.01
C ALA A 147 -4.97 0.35 -4.21
N LYS A 148 -4.91 0.85 -5.44
CA LYS A 148 -5.00 0.04 -6.65
C LYS A 148 -3.86 -0.99 -6.75
N ILE A 149 -2.63 -0.59 -6.43
CA ILE A 149 -1.49 -1.50 -6.41
C ILE A 149 -1.76 -2.62 -5.41
N ASP A 150 -2.16 -2.28 -4.19
CA ASP A 150 -2.47 -3.23 -3.12
C ASP A 150 -3.57 -4.22 -3.54
N MET A 151 -4.71 -3.71 -4.03
CA MET A 151 -5.83 -4.51 -4.51
C MET A 151 -5.46 -5.44 -5.66
N THR A 152 -4.46 -5.10 -6.48
CA THR A 152 -4.00 -5.98 -7.57
C THR A 152 -3.41 -7.29 -7.04
N TYR A 153 -2.83 -7.27 -5.83
CA TYR A 153 -2.21 -8.45 -5.21
C TYR A 153 -3.11 -9.13 -4.18
N ASP A 154 -3.98 -8.37 -3.50
CA ASP A 154 -4.95 -8.91 -2.54
C ASP A 154 -6.09 -9.66 -3.22
N ILE A 155 -6.64 -9.06 -4.29
CA ILE A 155 -7.78 -9.58 -5.05
C ILE A 155 -7.43 -9.68 -6.54
N PRO A 156 -6.44 -10.51 -6.93
CA PRO A 156 -5.92 -10.56 -8.30
C PRO A 156 -6.98 -10.93 -9.34
N GLN A 157 -8.04 -11.65 -8.96
CA GLN A 157 -9.20 -11.92 -9.82
C GLN A 157 -9.98 -10.67 -10.24
N CYS A 158 -9.75 -9.54 -9.57
CA CYS A 158 -10.37 -8.25 -9.82
C CYS A 158 -9.46 -7.27 -10.56
N ALA A 159 -8.22 -7.63 -10.93
CA ALA A 159 -7.22 -6.68 -11.46
C ALA A 159 -7.75 -5.81 -12.62
N ASP A 160 -8.50 -6.40 -13.56
CA ASP A 160 -9.09 -5.68 -14.70
C ASP A 160 -10.41 -4.96 -14.38
N LYS A 161 -10.94 -5.15 -13.17
CA LYS A 161 -12.18 -4.54 -12.64
C LYS A 161 -11.90 -3.43 -11.63
N ILE A 162 -10.67 -3.33 -11.13
CA ILE A 162 -10.25 -2.22 -10.27
C ILE A 162 -10.26 -0.93 -11.10
N MET A 163 -10.79 0.13 -10.50
CA MET A 163 -10.91 1.43 -11.14
C MET A 163 -9.57 2.00 -11.60
N LYS A 164 -9.63 2.91 -12.58
CA LYS A 164 -8.44 3.63 -13.05
C LYS A 164 -8.19 4.83 -12.15
N CYS A 165 -6.93 5.02 -11.80
CA CYS A 165 -6.43 6.17 -11.07
C CYS A 165 -5.72 7.11 -12.05
N ASN A 166 -5.77 8.42 -11.81
CA ASN A 166 -4.96 9.35 -12.60
C ASN A 166 -3.48 9.21 -12.21
N PRO A 167 -2.55 9.47 -13.14
CA PRO A 167 -1.13 9.62 -12.79
C PRO A 167 -0.90 10.80 -11.83
N LEU A 168 0.16 10.71 -11.02
CA LEU A 168 0.52 11.70 -10.00
C LEU A 168 1.38 12.86 -10.54
#